data_AF-A0A971RC82-F1
#
_entry.id   AF-A0A971RC82-F1
#
_cell.length_a   1.000
_cell.length_b   1.000
_cell.length_c   1.000
_cell.angle_alpha   90.00
_cell.angle_beta   90.00
_cell.angle_gamma   90.00
#
_symmetry.space_group_name_H-M   'P 1'
#
loop_
_entity.id
_entity.type
_entity.pdbx_description
1 polymer ?
#
loop_
_entity_poly.entity_id
_entity_poly.type
_entity_poly.pdbx_seq_one_letter_code
_entity_poly.pdbx_strand_id
1 'polypeptide(L)' 'MRTVICPRCGASFNCHHDTISHNDCWCTCLTLPPTVLAQLQHKWPDQCLCKKCLEELANPLTKV' A
#
# COMPACT_ATOMS: atom_id res chain seq x y z
N MET A 1 2.80 -6.19 -14.91
CA MET A 1 2.72 -4.84 -14.32
C MET A 1 1.39 -4.25 -14.71
N ARG A 2 0.63 -3.73 -13.75
CA ARG A 2 -0.66 -3.08 -13.99
C ARG A 2 -0.67 -1.71 -13.34
N THR A 3 -1.24 -0.72 -14.03
CA THR A 3 -1.48 0.59 -13.43
C THR A 3 -2.78 0.54 -12.62
N VAL A 4 -2.69 0.89 -11.33
CA VAL A 4 -3.81 0.87 -10.39
C VAL A 4 -3.98 2.28 -9.82
N ILE A 5 -5.22 2.66 -9.52
CA ILE A 5 -5.51 3.92 -8.83
C ILE A 5 -5.56 3.66 -7.32
N CYS A 6 -4.83 4.44 -6.54
CA CYS A 6 -4.87 4.36 -5.09
C CYS A 6 -6.21 4.87 -4.56
N PRO A 7 -7.05 4.05 -3.92
CA PRO A 7 -8.36 4.49 -3.42
C PRO A 7 -8.26 5.48 -2.25
N ARG A 8 -7.08 5.65 -1.64
CA ARG A 8 -6.86 6.62 -0.56
C ARG A 8 -6.56 8.04 -1.07
N CYS A 9 -5.80 8.18 -2.15
CA CYS A 9 -5.31 9.49 -2.62
C CYS A 9 -5.62 9.81 -4.09
N GLY A 10 -6.19 8.86 -4.85
CA GLY A 10 -6.52 9.03 -6.26
C GLY A 10 -5.34 8.98 -7.23
N ALA A 11 -4.10 8.83 -6.72
CA ALA A 11 -2.92 8.74 -7.58
C ALA A 11 -2.83 7.38 -8.30
N SER A 12 -2.40 7.40 -9.56
CA SER A 12 -2.03 6.19 -10.29
C SER A 12 -0.64 5.70 -9.86
N PHE A 13 -0.49 4.38 -9.73
CA PHE A 13 0.80 3.74 -9.45
C PHE A 13 0.90 2.39 -10.16
N ASN A 14 2.14 1.92 -10.37
CA ASN A 14 2.40 0.64 -11.01
C ASN A 14 2.49 -0.47 -9.96
N CYS A 15 1.51 -1.37 -9.98
CA CYS A 15 1.51 -2.60 -9.21
C CYS A 15 2.24 -3.68 -10.00
N HIS A 16 3.27 -4.26 -9.39
CA HIS A 16 4.11 -5.29 -10.01
C HIS A 16 3.74 -6.71 -9.60
N HIS A 17 2.62 -6.90 -8.87
CA HIS A 17 2.15 -8.20 -8.38
C HIS A 17 2.17 -9.30 -9.46
N ASP A 18 1.75 -8.98 -10.70
CA ASP A 18 1.71 -9.93 -11.81
C ASP A 18 3.06 -10.14 -12.54
N THR A 19 4.12 -9.44 -12.13
CA THR A 19 5.42 -9.39 -12.86
C THR A 19 6.64 -9.70 -12.02
N ILE A 20 6.57 -9.49 -10.71
CA ILE A 20 7.64 -9.85 -9.78
C ILE A 20 7.06 -10.77 -8.72
N SER A 21 7.89 -11.67 -8.21
CA SER A 21 7.53 -12.49 -7.05
C SER A 21 7.07 -11.55 -5.93
N HIS A 22 5.98 -11.89 -5.23
CA HIS A 22 5.35 -10.96 -4.28
C HIS A 22 6.33 -10.39 -3.25
N ASN A 23 7.35 -11.18 -2.86
CA ASN A 23 8.40 -10.80 -1.92
C ASN A 23 9.32 -9.66 -2.39
N ASP A 24 9.39 -9.36 -3.68
CA ASP A 24 10.22 -8.27 -4.23
C ASP A 24 9.47 -6.94 -4.34
N CYS A 25 8.17 -6.91 -4.00
CA CYS A 25 7.42 -5.67 -4.05
C CYS A 25 7.68 -4.84 -2.80
N TRP A 26 7.84 -3.52 -2.98
CA TRP A 26 7.98 -2.59 -1.85
C TRP A 26 6.81 -2.71 -0.84
N CYS A 27 5.62 -3.19 -1.26
CA CYS A 27 4.48 -3.37 -0.36
C CYS A 27 4.65 -4.54 0.63
N THR A 28 5.51 -5.53 0.35
CA THR A 28 5.83 -6.62 1.28
C THR A 28 7.01 -6.29 2.19
N CYS A 29 7.84 -5.30 1.82
CA CYS A 29 8.96 -4.84 2.63
C CYS A 29 8.54 -3.78 3.68
N LEU A 30 7.34 -3.20 3.56
CA LEU A 30 6.84 -2.20 4.51
C LEU A 30 6.15 -2.88 5.70
N THR A 31 6.63 -2.60 6.90
CA THR A 31 5.98 -3.04 8.14
C THR A 31 4.93 -2.02 8.56
N LEU A 32 3.66 -2.42 8.51
CA LEU A 32 2.55 -1.63 9.03
C LEU A 32 2.19 -2.05 10.47
N PRO A 33 1.74 -1.12 11.32
CA PRO A 33 1.13 -1.49 12.60
C PRO A 33 -0.08 -2.42 12.37
N PRO A 34 -0.29 -3.45 13.21
CA PRO A 34 -1.37 -4.42 13.02
C PRO A 34 -2.76 -3.76 13.04
N THR A 35 -2.93 -2.69 13.82
CA THR A 35 -4.17 -1.90 13.87
C THR A 35 -4.45 -1.15 12.56
N VAL A 36 -3.40 -0.70 11.87
CA VAL A 36 -3.51 -0.05 10.56
C VAL A 36 -3.79 -1.10 9.49
N LEU A 37 -3.09 -2.22 9.53
CA LEU A 37 -3.32 -3.33 8.59
C LEU A 37 -4.76 -3.84 8.65
N ALA A 38 -5.31 -4.03 9.86
CA ALA A 38 -6.70 -4.44 10.04
C ALA A 38 -7.70 -3.41 9.47
N GLN A 39 -7.43 -2.11 9.65
CA GLN A 39 -8.25 -1.05 9.06
C GLN A 39 -8.18 -1.05 7.53
N LEU A 40 -7.01 -1.31 6.95
CA LEU A 40 -6.83 -1.41 5.51
C LEU A 40 -7.61 -2.59 4.93
N GLN A 41 -7.50 -3.77 5.55
CA GLN A 41 -8.24 -4.97 5.14
C GLN A 41 -9.76 -4.76 5.22
N HIS A 42 -10.24 -3.95 6.18
CA HIS A 42 -11.65 -3.65 6.32
C HIS A 42 -12.15 -2.57 5.34
N LYS A 43 -11.38 -1.49 5.13
CA LYS A 43 -11.79 -0.38 4.25
C LYS A 43 -11.62 -0.67 2.77
N TRP A 44 -10.55 -1.39 2.42
CA TRP A 44 -10.12 -1.61 1.05
C TRP A 44 -9.73 -3.08 0.84
N PRO A 45 -10.69 -4.01 1.01
CA PRO A 45 -10.43 -5.42 0.74
C PRO A 45 -9.96 -5.58 -0.72
N ASP A 46 -8.89 -6.38 -0.90
CA ASP A 46 -8.30 -6.73 -2.20
C ASP A 46 -7.79 -5.54 -3.04
N GLN A 47 -7.68 -4.36 -2.45
CA GLN A 47 -7.20 -3.16 -3.13
C GLN A 47 -5.82 -2.75 -2.66
N CYS A 48 -4.95 -2.42 -3.61
CA CYS A 48 -3.61 -1.94 -3.34
C CYS A 48 -3.60 -0.42 -3.11
N LEU A 49 -2.82 0.03 -2.14
CA LEU A 49 -2.46 1.43 -1.96
C LEU A 49 -1.13 1.73 -2.64
N CYS A 50 -0.83 3.00 -2.91
CA CYS A 50 0.48 3.41 -3.43
C CYS A 50 1.55 3.45 -2.33
N LYS A 51 2.82 3.42 -2.72
CA LYS A 51 3.99 3.43 -1.81
C LYS A 51 3.93 4.58 -0.80
N LYS A 52 3.68 5.79 -1.27
CA LYS A 52 3.58 6.98 -0.42
C LYS A 52 2.54 6.82 0.68
N CYS A 53 1.33 6.37 0.33
CA CYS A 53 0.27 6.15 1.31
C CYS A 53 0.61 5.05 2.31
N LEU A 54 1.26 3.97 1.86
CA LEU A 54 1.68 2.90 2.76
C LEU A 54 2.82 3.34 3.69
N GLU A 55 3.74 4.19 3.22
CA GLU A 55 4.80 4.79 4.05
C GLU A 55 4.24 5.75 5.11
N GLU A 56 3.28 6.61 4.73
CA GLU A 56 2.57 7.50 5.68
C GLU A 56 1.82 6.70 6.74
N LEU A 57 1.28 5.54 6.37
CA LEU A 57 0.57 4.64 7.28
C LEU A 57 1.53 3.79 8.15
N ALA A 58 2.72 3.47 7.64
CA ALA A 58 3.77 2.79 8.38
C ALA A 58 4.40 3.70 9.43
N ASN A 59 4.48 5.00 9.15
CA ASN A 59 5.05 5.99 10.07
C ASN A 59 4.02 7.08 10.45
N PRO A 60 3.11 6.78 11.40
CA PRO A 60 2.07 7.72 11.81
C PRO A 60 2.61 9.01 12.47
N LEU A 61 3.91 9.12 12.72
CA LEU A 61 4.56 10.30 13.28
C LEU A 61 4.96 11.35 12.23
N THR A 62 4.82 11.05 10.93
CA THR A 62 5.08 12.04 9.86
C THR A 62 3.84 12.87 9.57
N LYS A 63 3.56 13.83 10.46
CA LYS A 63 2.62 14.92 10.23
C LYS A 63 3.42 16.22 10.08
N VAL A 64 3.65 16.59 8.82
CA VAL A 64 4.10 17.90 8.26
C VAL A 64 5.43 18.48 8.77
#